data_AF-A0A3S4G0J0-F1
#
_entry.id   AF-A0A3S4G0J0-F1
#
_cell.length_a   1.000
_cell.length_b   1.000
_cell.length_c   1.000
_cell.angle_alpha   90.00
_cell.angle_beta   90.00
_cell.angle_gamma   90.00
#
_symmetry.space_group_name_H-M   'P 1'
#
loop_
_entity.id
_entity.type
_entity.pdbx_description
1 polymer ?
#
loop_
_entity_poly.entity_id
_entity_poly.type
_entity_poly.pdbx_seq_one_letter_code
_entity_poly.pdbx_strand_id
1 'polypeptide(L)'
;MLCGHGNNGGDGYVVARLAQAAGISVTLLAQESDKPLPEEAAQARDAWLNAGGIIHAADIIWPEATDLIIDALLGTGIAQAPRDPVAGLIEQANAHPAPVVAVDIPSGLLAQTGATPGAVISAAHTVTFIALKPGLLTGKARDVTGILHYDALGLEGWLASQTPPLRRFDATQLGQWLTPRRPTSHKGDHGRLAIIGGDQGTAGAIRMAGEAALRTGAGLVRVLTRGENIAPLLTARPELMVHELTPQSLEESLTWADVVVIGPGLGSRNGAKSLTESRKRP
;
A
#
# COMPACT_ATOMS: atom_id res chain seq x y z
N MET A 1 12.81 18.33 -16.19
CA MET A 1 13.51 17.19 -15.55
C MET A 1 14.19 17.69 -14.29
N LEU A 2 13.93 17.07 -13.13
CA LEU A 2 14.57 17.40 -11.86
C LEU A 2 15.48 16.23 -11.45
N CYS A 3 16.80 16.38 -11.56
CA CYS A 3 17.75 15.29 -11.35
C CYS A 3 18.56 15.47 -10.06
N GLY A 4 18.66 14.43 -9.26
CA GLY A 4 19.47 14.42 -8.05
C GLY A 4 20.94 14.05 -8.26
N HIS A 5 21.69 14.05 -7.16
CA HIS A 5 23.11 13.67 -7.12
C HIS A 5 23.33 12.17 -6.86
N GLY A 6 22.55 11.30 -7.49
CA GLY A 6 22.65 9.84 -7.28
C GLY A 6 22.16 9.05 -8.47
N ASN A 7 22.04 7.73 -8.32
CA ASN A 7 21.61 6.85 -9.43
C ASN A 7 20.22 7.21 -9.97
N ASN A 8 19.29 7.66 -9.10
CA ASN A 8 17.98 8.14 -9.57
C ASN A 8 18.11 9.36 -10.50
N GLY A 9 19.04 10.28 -10.20
CA GLY A 9 19.37 11.39 -11.09
C GLY A 9 20.04 10.92 -12.38
N GLY A 10 20.86 9.87 -12.31
CA GLY A 10 21.38 9.12 -13.46
C GLY A 10 20.28 8.69 -14.42
N ASP A 11 19.25 8.03 -13.90
CA ASP A 11 18.06 7.63 -14.67
C ASP A 11 17.35 8.85 -15.28
N GLY A 12 17.28 9.96 -14.53
CA GLY A 12 16.82 11.25 -15.02
C GLY A 12 17.57 11.75 -16.27
N TYR A 13 18.91 11.70 -16.27
CA TYR A 13 19.70 12.07 -17.45
C TYR A 13 19.45 11.15 -18.65
N VAL A 14 19.26 9.84 -18.42
CA VAL A 14 18.92 8.89 -19.48
C VAL A 14 17.57 9.24 -20.10
N VAL A 15 16.54 9.46 -19.27
CA VAL A 15 15.20 9.86 -19.72
C VAL A 15 15.26 11.17 -20.50
N ALA A 16 15.99 12.17 -20.00
CA ALA A 16 16.16 13.46 -20.66
C ALA A 16 16.75 13.32 -22.07
N ARG A 17 17.85 12.55 -22.20
CA ARG A 17 18.52 12.29 -23.48
C ARG A 17 17.61 11.59 -24.47
N LEU A 18 16.86 10.58 -24.03
CA LEU A 18 15.93 9.85 -24.88
C LEU A 18 14.74 10.73 -25.30
N ALA A 19 14.22 11.55 -24.39
CA ALA A 19 13.15 12.51 -24.71
C ALA A 19 13.61 13.54 -25.75
N GLN A 20 14.81 14.10 -25.59
CA GLN A 20 15.39 15.02 -26.58
C GLN A 20 15.57 14.34 -27.95
N ALA A 21 16.07 13.10 -27.97
CA ALA A 21 16.21 12.34 -29.21
C ALA A 21 14.86 12.04 -29.89
N ALA A 22 13.78 11.95 -29.10
CA ALA A 22 12.41 11.82 -29.60
C ALA A 22 11.76 13.16 -30.03
N GLY A 23 12.51 14.28 -29.99
CA GLY A 23 12.03 15.60 -30.38
C GLY A 23 11.24 16.35 -29.30
N ILE A 24 11.28 15.89 -28.05
CA ILE A 24 10.66 16.57 -26.90
C ILE A 24 11.62 17.66 -26.40
N SER A 25 11.10 18.86 -26.14
CA SER A 25 11.88 19.94 -25.52
C SER A 25 12.14 19.63 -24.05
N VAL A 26 13.40 19.66 -23.63
CA VAL A 26 13.80 19.29 -22.27
C VAL A 26 14.55 20.42 -21.59
N THR A 27 14.01 20.89 -20.47
CA THR A 27 14.74 21.69 -19.49
C THR A 27 15.15 20.78 -18.33
N LEU A 28 16.45 20.64 -18.10
CA LEU A 28 17.00 19.80 -17.04
C LEU A 28 17.67 20.66 -15.96
N LEU A 29 17.24 20.45 -14.72
CA LEU A 29 17.89 20.98 -13.52
C LEU A 29 18.55 19.80 -12.80
N ALA A 30 19.76 20.02 -12.31
CA ALA A 30 20.48 19.02 -11.53
C ALA A 30 20.89 19.59 -10.17
N GLN A 31 20.77 18.78 -9.12
CA GLN A 31 21.31 19.12 -7.82
C GLN A 31 22.84 19.18 -7.88
N GLU A 32 23.41 20.31 -7.47
CA GLU A 32 24.85 20.46 -7.30
C GLU A 32 25.34 19.74 -6.03
N SER A 33 26.54 19.17 -6.09
CA SER A 33 27.20 18.58 -4.93
C SER A 33 28.72 18.59 -5.10
N ASP A 34 29.43 18.78 -3.99
CA ASP A 34 30.89 18.65 -3.92
C ASP A 34 31.35 17.19 -3.97
N LYS A 35 30.44 16.24 -3.78
CA LYS A 35 30.75 14.81 -3.85
C LYS A 35 30.81 14.36 -5.31
N PRO A 36 31.64 13.35 -5.65
CA PRO A 36 31.56 12.74 -6.97
C PRO A 36 30.18 12.10 -7.17
N LEU A 37 29.68 12.13 -8.41
CA LEU A 37 28.53 11.31 -8.80
C LEU A 37 28.94 9.83 -8.77
N PRO A 38 28.00 8.91 -8.50
CA PRO A 38 28.18 7.50 -8.84
C PRO A 38 28.58 7.33 -10.31
N GLU A 39 29.34 6.28 -10.61
CA GLU A 39 29.93 6.08 -11.95
C GLU A 39 28.84 6.06 -13.04
N GLU A 40 27.76 5.32 -12.83
CA GLU A 40 26.67 5.19 -13.78
C GLU A 40 25.93 6.53 -13.99
N ALA A 41 25.73 7.29 -12.91
CA ALA A 41 25.10 8.61 -12.99
C ALA A 41 26.00 9.62 -13.70
N ALA A 42 27.32 9.56 -13.50
CA ALA A 42 28.29 10.38 -14.22
C ALA A 42 28.29 10.06 -15.72
N GLN A 43 28.32 8.78 -16.10
CA GLN A 43 28.23 8.35 -17.49
C GLN A 43 26.92 8.83 -18.15
N ALA A 44 25.78 8.72 -17.46
CA ALA A 44 24.50 9.19 -17.95
C ALA A 44 24.47 10.72 -18.16
N ARG A 45 25.03 11.48 -17.20
CA ARG A 45 25.18 12.93 -17.31
C ARG A 45 26.06 13.32 -18.50
N ASP A 46 27.21 12.67 -18.65
CA ASP A 46 28.14 12.97 -19.73
C ASP A 46 27.54 12.61 -21.09
N ALA A 47 26.75 11.53 -21.17
CA ALA A 47 25.98 11.19 -22.37
C ALA A 47 24.89 12.23 -22.70
N TRP A 48 24.25 12.83 -21.71
CA TRP A 48 23.32 13.96 -21.89
C TRP A 48 24.03 15.18 -22.49
N LEU A 49 25.17 15.58 -21.91
CA LEU A 49 25.97 16.71 -22.39
C LEU A 49 26.52 16.47 -23.80
N ASN A 50 27.03 15.27 -24.08
CA ASN A 50 27.53 14.89 -25.40
C ASN A 50 26.44 14.87 -26.48
N ALA A 51 25.17 14.71 -26.09
CA ALA A 51 24.02 14.84 -26.99
C ALA A 51 23.59 16.31 -27.19
N GLY A 52 24.36 17.29 -26.70
CA GLY A 52 24.04 18.72 -26.76
C GLY A 52 23.08 19.20 -25.68
N GLY A 53 22.79 18.36 -24.68
CA GLY A 53 21.95 18.72 -23.55
C GLY A 53 22.59 19.79 -22.66
N ILE A 54 21.76 20.60 -22.01
CA ILE A 54 22.18 21.66 -21.09
C ILE A 54 21.69 21.31 -19.68
N ILE A 55 22.51 21.59 -18.67
CA ILE A 55 22.14 21.49 -17.26
C ILE A 55 21.98 22.91 -16.73
N HIS A 56 20.78 23.22 -16.23
CA HIS A 56 20.47 24.52 -15.65
C HIS A 56 20.65 24.50 -14.13
N ALA A 57 20.93 25.68 -13.58
CA ALA A 57 20.97 25.89 -12.13
C ALA A 57 19.60 25.62 -11.50
N ALA A 58 19.60 25.26 -10.21
CA ALA A 58 18.38 24.91 -9.48
C ALA A 58 17.38 26.07 -9.34
N ASP A 59 17.85 27.32 -9.43
CA ASP A 59 17.08 28.55 -9.25
C ASP A 59 16.59 29.17 -10.58
N ILE A 60 16.76 28.47 -11.70
CA ILE A 60 16.21 28.93 -12.98
C ILE A 60 14.69 29.10 -12.89
N ILE A 61 14.17 30.15 -13.54
CA ILE A 61 12.73 30.31 -13.76
C ILE A 61 12.29 29.21 -14.74
N TRP A 62 11.38 28.34 -14.29
CA TRP A 62 10.87 27.26 -15.14
C TRP A 62 10.10 27.83 -16.35
N PRO A 63 10.16 27.17 -17.52
CA PRO A 63 9.38 27.60 -18.67
C PRO A 63 7.89 27.64 -18.37
N GLU A 64 7.19 28.71 -18.79
CA GLU A 64 5.74 28.86 -18.59
C GLU A 64 4.95 27.70 -19.23
N ALA A 65 5.41 27.22 -20.39
CA ALA A 65 4.85 26.05 -21.08
C ALA A 65 5.58 24.76 -20.65
N THR A 66 5.33 24.31 -19.42
CA THR A 66 5.79 23.00 -18.95
C THR A 66 4.61 22.02 -18.95
N ASP A 67 4.63 21.03 -19.84
CA ASP A 67 3.55 20.03 -19.96
C ASP A 67 3.70 18.86 -18.97
N LEU A 68 4.93 18.59 -18.51
CA LEU A 68 5.27 17.44 -17.69
C LEU A 68 6.53 17.71 -16.86
N ILE A 69 6.49 17.30 -15.59
CA ILE A 69 7.65 17.30 -14.71
C ILE A 69 8.05 15.85 -14.45
N ILE A 70 9.34 15.55 -14.65
CA ILE A 70 9.91 14.27 -14.23
C ILE A 70 10.70 14.50 -12.94
N ASP A 71 10.30 13.80 -11.90
CA ASP A 71 10.99 13.73 -10.62
C ASP A 71 12.01 12.58 -10.63
N ALA A 72 13.29 12.95 -10.61
CA ALA A 72 14.43 12.06 -10.47
C ALA A 72 15.39 12.59 -9.39
N LEU A 73 14.87 13.31 -8.38
CA LEU A 73 15.68 13.99 -7.36
C LEU A 73 16.24 13.01 -6.33
N LEU A 74 15.41 12.13 -5.78
CA LEU A 74 15.76 11.25 -4.68
C LEU A 74 15.19 9.85 -4.93
N GLY A 75 16.04 8.83 -4.82
CA GLY A 75 15.63 7.43 -4.93
C GLY A 75 15.41 6.77 -3.57
N THR A 76 15.57 5.45 -3.54
CA THR A 76 15.37 4.60 -2.34
C THR A 76 16.33 4.86 -1.17
N GLY A 77 17.42 5.60 -1.38
CA GLY A 77 18.49 5.82 -0.38
C GLY A 77 18.15 6.81 0.72
N ILE A 78 16.97 7.43 0.72
CA ILE A 78 16.61 8.43 1.73
C ILE A 78 16.10 7.79 3.02
N ALA A 79 16.51 8.38 4.15
CA ALA A 79 16.09 7.97 5.49
C ALA A 79 15.56 9.14 6.33
N GLN A 80 15.64 10.37 5.82
CA GLN A 80 15.29 11.61 6.51
C GLN A 80 14.52 12.54 5.57
N ALA A 81 13.90 13.57 6.14
CA ALA A 81 13.25 14.63 5.37
C ALA A 81 14.24 15.27 4.37
N PRO A 82 13.81 15.55 3.12
CA PRO A 82 14.59 16.36 2.20
C PRO A 82 14.94 17.71 2.83
N ARG A 83 16.14 18.19 2.54
CA ARG A 83 16.60 19.53 2.94
C ARG A 83 16.68 20.41 1.70
N ASP A 84 16.77 21.72 1.91
CA ASP A 84 17.03 22.63 0.80
C ASP A 84 18.38 22.35 0.12
N PRO A 85 18.47 22.56 -1.20
CA PRO A 85 17.42 23.11 -2.08
C PRO A 85 16.38 22.08 -2.57
N VAL A 86 16.54 20.79 -2.25
CA VAL A 86 15.67 19.72 -2.77
C VAL A 86 14.23 19.85 -2.24
N ALA A 87 14.05 20.22 -0.98
CA ALA A 87 12.72 20.46 -0.41
C ALA A 87 11.97 21.56 -1.18
N GLY A 88 12.61 22.71 -1.43
CA GLY A 88 12.05 23.78 -2.26
C GLY A 88 11.68 23.34 -3.69
N LEU A 89 12.52 22.54 -4.35
CA LEU A 89 12.20 22.00 -5.68
C LEU A 89 10.98 21.09 -5.68
N ILE A 90 10.83 20.27 -4.62
CA ILE A 90 9.66 19.41 -4.44
C ILE A 90 8.39 20.25 -4.26
N GLU A 91 8.44 21.29 -3.43
CA GLU A 91 7.32 22.18 -3.20
C GLU A 91 6.93 22.94 -4.48
N GLN A 92 7.92 23.43 -5.23
CA GLN A 92 7.70 24.08 -6.52
C GLN A 92 7.07 23.13 -7.55
N ALA A 93 7.53 21.87 -7.62
CA ALA A 93 6.95 20.86 -8.50
C ALA A 93 5.49 20.57 -8.15
N ASN A 94 5.16 20.43 -6.86
CA ASN A 94 3.81 20.16 -6.39
C ASN A 94 2.85 21.35 -6.60
N ALA A 95 3.37 22.58 -6.59
CA ALA A 95 2.57 23.78 -6.84
C ALA A 95 2.35 24.04 -8.34
N HIS A 96 3.13 23.39 -9.22
CA HIS A 96 3.03 23.57 -10.65
C HIS A 96 1.81 22.82 -11.22
N PRO A 97 1.07 23.39 -12.21
CA PRO A 97 -0.12 22.75 -12.77
C PRO A 97 0.17 21.49 -13.60
N ALA A 98 1.40 21.33 -14.10
CA ALA A 98 1.80 20.14 -14.85
C ALA A 98 1.80 18.88 -13.98
N PRO A 99 1.39 17.72 -14.52
CA PRO A 99 1.54 16.46 -13.81
C PRO A 99 3.01 16.13 -13.55
N VAL A 100 3.26 15.44 -12.43
CA VAL A 100 4.58 14.92 -12.08
C VAL A 100 4.63 13.41 -12.31
N VAL A 101 5.69 12.93 -12.95
CA VAL A 101 6.03 11.50 -13.04
C VAL A 101 7.29 11.25 -12.23
N ALA A 102 7.20 10.40 -11.21
CA ALA A 102 8.33 10.02 -10.39
C ALA A 102 9.07 8.81 -10.98
N VAL A 103 10.40 8.92 -11.00
CA VAL A 103 11.33 7.85 -11.34
C VAL A 103 11.68 7.10 -10.06
N ASP A 104 11.47 5.79 -10.11
CA ASP A 104 11.63 4.80 -9.05
C ASP A 104 10.70 4.95 -7.83
N ILE A 105 10.71 6.13 -7.21
CA ILE A 105 9.94 6.49 -6.03
C ILE A 105 9.74 8.01 -5.99
N PRO A 106 8.56 8.53 -5.59
CA PRO A 106 8.40 9.97 -5.38
C PRO A 106 9.42 10.50 -4.38
N SER A 107 10.20 11.49 -4.80
CA SER A 107 11.24 12.09 -3.96
C SER A 107 10.66 12.58 -2.65
N GLY A 108 11.30 12.21 -1.53
CA GLY A 108 10.82 12.49 -0.18
C GLY A 108 9.98 11.37 0.47
N LEU A 109 9.57 10.35 -0.28
CA LEU A 109 8.88 9.16 0.24
C LEU A 109 9.89 8.11 0.73
N LEU A 110 9.73 7.61 1.96
CA LEU A 110 10.59 6.54 2.48
C LEU A 110 10.23 5.18 1.86
N ALA A 111 11.15 4.61 1.07
CA ALA A 111 10.95 3.37 0.32
C ALA A 111 10.59 2.13 1.15
N GLN A 112 10.91 2.10 2.44
CA GLN A 112 10.61 0.94 3.29
C GLN A 112 9.27 1.03 4.01
N THR A 113 8.78 2.24 4.32
CA THR A 113 7.64 2.43 5.24
C THR A 113 6.47 3.17 4.60
N GLY A 114 6.74 3.97 3.56
CA GLY A 114 5.74 4.87 2.96
C GLY A 114 5.44 6.08 3.84
N ALA A 115 6.34 6.42 4.76
CA ALA A 115 6.27 7.66 5.53
C ALA A 115 6.82 8.84 4.72
N THR A 116 6.30 10.03 5.03
CA THR A 116 6.65 11.30 4.39
C THR A 116 7.17 12.27 5.45
N PRO A 117 8.46 12.19 5.84
CA PRO A 117 9.01 12.93 6.97
C PRO A 117 9.13 14.45 6.75
N GLY A 118 8.90 14.94 5.53
CA GLY A 118 8.93 16.35 5.15
C GLY A 118 8.29 16.53 3.77
N ALA A 119 8.86 17.43 2.95
CA ALA A 119 8.44 17.61 1.56
C ALA A 119 8.50 16.28 0.79
N VAL A 120 7.45 15.99 0.03
CA VAL A 120 7.34 14.79 -0.81
C VAL A 120 6.65 15.13 -2.13
N ILE A 121 7.13 14.58 -3.24
CA ILE A 121 6.51 14.76 -4.55
C ILE A 121 5.13 14.10 -4.57
N SER A 122 4.12 14.81 -5.05
CA SER A 122 2.79 14.31 -5.35
C SER A 122 2.72 13.92 -6.83
N ALA A 123 3.00 12.66 -7.13
CA ALA A 123 3.09 12.17 -8.49
C ALA A 123 1.72 11.76 -9.06
N ALA A 124 1.48 12.06 -10.34
CA ALA A 124 0.39 11.48 -11.11
C ALA A 124 0.72 10.03 -11.50
N HIS A 125 1.99 9.74 -11.79
CA HIS A 125 2.49 8.39 -12.05
C HIS A 125 3.84 8.16 -11.38
N THR A 126 4.10 6.92 -10.97
CA THR A 126 5.43 6.48 -10.53
C THR A 126 5.84 5.29 -11.37
N VAL A 127 7.05 5.30 -11.93
CA VAL A 127 7.63 4.15 -12.64
C VAL A 127 8.72 3.55 -11.77
N THR A 128 8.49 2.37 -11.21
CA THR A 128 9.44 1.69 -10.31
C THR A 128 10.07 0.47 -10.95
N PHE A 129 11.35 0.23 -10.62
CA PHE A 129 12.16 -0.78 -11.29
C PHE A 129 12.56 -1.93 -10.38
N ILE A 130 12.83 -3.10 -10.97
CA ILE A 130 13.36 -4.33 -10.34
C ILE A 130 12.40 -4.97 -9.34
N ALA A 131 11.93 -4.25 -8.34
CA ALA A 131 10.96 -4.74 -7.37
C ALA A 131 10.08 -3.61 -6.85
N LEU A 132 8.85 -3.94 -6.48
CA LEU A 132 7.99 -3.03 -5.73
C LEU A 132 8.57 -2.79 -4.33
N LYS A 133 8.92 -1.54 -4.04
CA LYS A 133 9.34 -1.13 -2.69
C LYS A 133 8.12 -1.09 -1.77
N PRO A 134 8.19 -1.63 -0.52
CA PRO A 134 7.04 -1.66 0.38
C PRO A 134 6.43 -0.27 0.62
N GLY A 135 7.27 0.74 0.74
CA GLY A 135 6.89 2.12 0.95
C GLY A 135 6.18 2.78 -0.22
N LEU A 136 6.04 2.12 -1.39
CA LEU A 136 5.14 2.58 -2.46
C LEU A 136 3.69 2.14 -2.23
N LEU A 137 3.46 1.18 -1.33
CA LEU A 137 2.19 0.48 -1.13
C LEU A 137 1.64 0.63 0.30
N THR A 138 2.40 1.24 1.21
CA THR A 138 2.05 1.37 2.63
C THR A 138 2.05 2.82 3.10
N GLY A 139 1.55 3.07 4.30
CA GLY A 139 1.60 4.39 4.93
C GLY A 139 0.86 5.45 4.11
N LYS A 140 1.52 6.59 3.90
CA LYS A 140 1.00 7.75 3.16
C LYS A 140 1.31 7.69 1.66
N ALA A 141 1.98 6.64 1.18
CA ALA A 141 2.35 6.50 -0.23
C ALA A 141 1.15 6.59 -1.17
N ARG A 142 -0.02 6.10 -0.75
CA ARG A 142 -1.25 6.16 -1.53
C ARG A 142 -1.66 7.59 -1.91
N ASP A 143 -1.25 8.59 -1.13
CA ASP A 143 -1.57 9.99 -1.37
C ASP A 143 -0.65 10.62 -2.42
N VAL A 144 0.50 10.01 -2.71
CA VAL A 144 1.61 10.66 -3.44
C VAL A 144 2.20 9.83 -4.60
N THR A 145 1.97 8.53 -4.65
CA THR A 145 2.54 7.63 -5.68
C THR A 145 1.82 7.73 -7.03
N GLY A 146 0.55 8.13 -7.02
CA GLY A 146 -0.30 8.12 -8.22
C GLY A 146 -0.49 6.71 -8.79
N ILE A 147 -0.56 6.60 -10.13
CA ILE A 147 -0.61 5.32 -10.82
C ILE A 147 0.80 4.70 -10.84
N LEU A 148 0.94 3.56 -10.18
CA LEU A 148 2.20 2.83 -10.07
C LEU A 148 2.40 1.88 -11.26
N HIS A 149 3.48 2.10 -12.01
CA HIS A 149 3.98 1.22 -13.06
C HIS A 149 5.20 0.47 -12.55
N TYR A 150 5.32 -0.81 -12.91
CA TYR A 150 6.40 -1.68 -12.47
C TYR A 150 7.05 -2.37 -13.67
N ASP A 151 8.37 -2.29 -13.72
CA ASP A 151 9.18 -3.02 -14.69
C ASP A 151 10.31 -3.78 -13.96
N ALA A 152 10.47 -5.08 -14.23
CA ALA A 152 11.51 -5.89 -13.61
C ALA A 152 12.90 -5.69 -14.26
N LEU A 153 12.98 -4.95 -15.36
CA LEU A 153 14.17 -4.75 -16.19
C LEU A 153 14.79 -6.07 -16.66
N GLY A 154 13.95 -7.04 -17.05
CA GLY A 154 14.39 -8.35 -17.52
C GLY A 154 14.86 -9.30 -16.41
N LEU A 155 14.66 -8.94 -15.14
CA LEU A 155 15.07 -9.74 -13.98
C LEU A 155 13.96 -10.66 -13.44
N GLU A 156 12.85 -10.86 -14.18
CA GLU A 156 11.69 -11.62 -13.71
C GLU A 156 12.07 -13.03 -13.25
N GLY A 157 12.91 -13.74 -14.02
CA GLY A 157 13.36 -15.09 -13.68
C GLY A 157 14.20 -15.13 -12.41
N TRP A 158 15.10 -14.16 -12.25
CA TRP A 158 15.92 -14.04 -11.04
C TRP A 158 15.05 -13.71 -9.83
N LEU A 159 14.14 -12.73 -9.93
CA LEU A 159 13.21 -12.34 -8.87
C LEU A 159 12.29 -13.49 -8.46
N ALA A 160 11.80 -14.29 -9.41
CA ALA A 160 10.97 -15.45 -9.15
C ALA A 160 11.68 -16.54 -8.33
N SER A 161 13.01 -16.60 -8.40
CA SER A 161 13.84 -17.51 -7.58
C SER A 161 14.14 -16.98 -6.17
N GLN A 162 13.85 -15.70 -5.89
CA GLN A 162 14.08 -15.11 -4.58
C GLN A 162 12.89 -15.36 -3.65
N THR A 163 13.15 -15.45 -2.35
CA THR A 163 12.09 -15.46 -1.33
C THR A 163 11.93 -14.04 -0.79
N PRO A 164 10.88 -13.29 -1.19
CA PRO A 164 10.73 -11.91 -0.75
C PRO A 164 10.23 -11.87 0.71
N PRO A 165 10.67 -10.88 1.51
CA PRO A 165 10.18 -10.70 2.88
C PRO A 165 8.72 -10.23 2.92
N LEU A 166 8.23 -9.67 1.81
CA LEU A 166 6.88 -9.13 1.65
C LEU A 166 6.32 -9.54 0.29
N ARG A 167 5.05 -9.91 0.25
CA ARG A 167 4.34 -10.26 -0.99
C ARG A 167 3.13 -9.36 -1.15
N ARG A 168 3.05 -8.66 -2.28
CA ARG A 168 1.83 -7.96 -2.70
C ARG A 168 0.85 -8.99 -3.23
N PHE A 169 -0.41 -8.88 -2.78
CA PHE A 169 -1.51 -9.61 -3.38
C PHE A 169 -2.40 -8.68 -4.17
N ASP A 170 -2.90 -9.16 -5.31
CA ASP A 170 -3.92 -8.46 -6.07
C ASP A 170 -5.09 -9.38 -6.48
N ALA A 171 -6.10 -8.77 -7.08
CA ALA A 171 -7.34 -9.45 -7.41
C ALA A 171 -7.15 -10.65 -8.35
N THR A 172 -6.09 -10.65 -9.17
CA THR A 172 -5.83 -11.75 -10.12
C THR A 172 -5.48 -13.06 -9.41
N GLN A 173 -5.01 -12.98 -8.17
CA GLN A 173 -4.62 -14.14 -7.37
C GLN A 173 -5.78 -14.74 -6.55
N LEU A 174 -6.91 -14.04 -6.43
CA LEU A 174 -8.05 -14.49 -5.61
C LEU A 174 -8.58 -15.86 -6.01
N GLY A 175 -8.53 -16.20 -7.31
CA GLY A 175 -8.98 -17.51 -7.82
C GLY A 175 -8.21 -18.70 -7.26
N GLN A 176 -7.01 -18.48 -6.70
CA GLN A 176 -6.22 -19.53 -6.04
C GLN A 176 -6.78 -19.91 -4.67
N TRP A 177 -7.50 -19.00 -4.01
CA TRP A 177 -8.06 -19.22 -2.67
C TRP A 177 -9.58 -19.39 -2.68
N LEU A 178 -10.25 -18.78 -3.65
CA LEU A 178 -11.71 -18.81 -3.79
C LEU A 178 -12.10 -19.75 -4.93
N THR A 179 -11.99 -21.05 -4.69
CA THR A 179 -12.35 -22.06 -5.68
C THR A 179 -13.87 -22.31 -5.74
N PRO A 180 -14.42 -22.69 -6.91
CA PRO A 180 -15.83 -23.04 -7.02
C PRO A 180 -16.25 -24.18 -6.08
N ARG A 181 -17.45 -24.09 -5.54
CA ARG A 181 -18.02 -25.12 -4.65
C ARG A 181 -18.56 -26.30 -5.45
N ARG A 182 -18.46 -27.49 -4.88
CA ARG A 182 -19.11 -28.67 -5.44
C ARG A 182 -20.63 -28.47 -5.43
N PRO A 183 -21.35 -28.76 -6.53
CA PRO A 183 -22.81 -28.62 -6.58
C PRO A 183 -23.56 -29.43 -5.52
N THR A 184 -22.99 -30.55 -5.07
CA THR A 184 -23.58 -31.44 -4.07
C THR A 184 -23.16 -31.12 -2.64
N SER A 185 -22.47 -30.00 -2.39
CA SER A 185 -22.05 -29.61 -1.05
C SER A 185 -23.22 -29.06 -0.22
N HIS A 186 -23.17 -29.28 1.08
CA HIS A 186 -24.15 -28.80 2.06
C HIS A 186 -23.50 -27.86 3.09
N LYS A 187 -24.31 -27.24 3.94
CA LYS A 187 -23.85 -26.29 4.97
C LYS A 187 -22.75 -26.82 5.91
N GLY A 188 -22.69 -28.13 6.14
CA GLY A 188 -21.63 -28.75 6.94
C GLY A 188 -20.25 -28.77 6.27
N ASP A 189 -20.20 -28.68 4.93
CA ASP A 189 -18.95 -28.75 4.17
C ASP A 189 -18.21 -27.41 4.14
N HIS A 190 -18.90 -26.32 4.51
CA HIS A 190 -18.40 -24.95 4.41
C HIS A 190 -18.06 -24.34 5.78
N GLY A 191 -17.85 -25.21 6.77
CA GLY A 191 -17.39 -24.85 8.10
C GLY A 191 -18.43 -24.15 8.98
N ARG A 192 -18.10 -24.11 10.27
CA ARG A 192 -18.88 -23.53 11.36
C ARG A 192 -18.08 -22.41 12.01
N LEU A 193 -18.62 -21.20 11.95
CA LEU A 193 -18.01 -20.01 12.55
C LEU A 193 -18.80 -19.58 13.78
N ALA A 194 -18.12 -19.41 14.91
CA ALA A 194 -18.66 -18.70 16.07
C ALA A 194 -18.07 -17.28 16.14
N ILE A 195 -18.92 -16.28 16.34
CA ILE A 195 -18.52 -14.87 16.49
C ILE A 195 -18.99 -14.38 17.86
N ILE A 196 -18.06 -13.83 18.64
CA ILE A 196 -18.30 -13.40 20.02
C ILE A 196 -18.08 -11.89 20.12
N GLY A 197 -19.11 -11.16 20.57
CA GLY A 197 -19.08 -9.70 20.70
C GLY A 197 -20.44 -9.02 20.74
N GLY A 198 -20.49 -7.76 20.31
CA GLY A 198 -21.68 -6.91 20.43
C GLY A 198 -22.03 -6.62 21.89
N ASP A 199 -21.32 -5.68 22.49
CA ASP A 199 -21.62 -5.03 23.76
C ASP A 199 -22.71 -3.96 23.54
N GLN A 200 -23.14 -3.32 24.61
CA GLN A 200 -24.17 -2.28 24.56
C GLN A 200 -23.80 -1.18 23.54
N GLY A 201 -24.74 -0.86 22.66
CA GLY A 201 -24.56 0.16 21.61
C GLY A 201 -23.68 -0.28 20.42
N THR A 202 -23.16 -1.51 20.38
CA THR A 202 -22.25 -1.99 19.32
C THR A 202 -22.75 -3.22 18.56
N ALA A 203 -24.05 -3.54 18.68
CA ALA A 203 -24.72 -4.63 17.97
C ALA A 203 -24.46 -4.63 16.45
N GLY A 204 -24.30 -3.45 15.86
CA GLY A 204 -23.99 -3.30 14.43
C GLY A 204 -22.66 -3.96 14.02
N ALA A 205 -21.63 -3.90 14.88
CA ALA A 205 -20.31 -4.46 14.57
C ALA A 205 -20.37 -5.99 14.43
N ILE A 206 -21.00 -6.67 15.38
CA ILE A 206 -21.13 -8.13 15.34
C ILE A 206 -22.08 -8.59 14.23
N ARG A 207 -23.13 -7.81 13.94
CA ARG A 207 -24.03 -8.08 12.80
C ARG A 207 -23.25 -8.05 11.48
N MET A 208 -22.45 -7.01 11.24
CA MET A 208 -21.64 -6.89 10.02
C MET A 208 -20.63 -8.03 9.89
N ALA A 209 -20.01 -8.46 11.00
CA ALA A 209 -19.10 -9.61 10.99
C ALA A 209 -19.81 -10.91 10.60
N GLY A 210 -20.98 -11.19 11.18
CA GLY A 210 -21.78 -12.37 10.84
C GLY A 210 -22.26 -12.36 9.39
N GLU A 211 -22.73 -11.20 8.92
CA GLU A 211 -23.18 -11.02 7.55
C GLU A 211 -22.03 -11.17 6.53
N ALA A 212 -20.85 -10.64 6.85
CA ALA A 212 -19.66 -10.84 6.02
C ALA A 212 -19.28 -12.31 5.92
N ALA A 213 -19.32 -13.06 7.02
CA ALA A 213 -19.04 -14.50 7.03
C ALA A 213 -20.03 -15.30 6.17
N LEU A 214 -21.33 -14.99 6.24
CA LEU A 214 -22.33 -15.62 5.37
C LEU A 214 -22.07 -15.28 3.90
N ARG A 215 -21.74 -14.02 3.58
CA ARG A 215 -21.44 -13.58 2.21
C ARG A 215 -20.18 -14.18 1.62
N THR A 216 -19.14 -14.41 2.43
CA THR A 216 -17.93 -15.12 2.00
C THR A 216 -18.11 -16.64 2.00
N GLY A 217 -19.28 -17.10 2.48
CA GLY A 217 -19.80 -18.44 2.27
C GLY A 217 -19.57 -19.42 3.42
N ALA A 218 -19.34 -18.94 4.65
CA ALA A 218 -19.38 -19.81 5.82
C ALA A 218 -20.71 -20.59 5.85
N GLY A 219 -20.62 -21.89 6.10
CA GLY A 219 -21.79 -22.77 6.03
C GLY A 219 -22.78 -22.55 7.17
N LEU A 220 -22.26 -22.33 8.38
CA LEU A 220 -23.05 -22.01 9.57
C LEU A 220 -22.35 -20.88 10.34
N VAL A 221 -23.12 -19.85 10.71
CA VAL A 221 -22.60 -18.71 11.48
C VAL A 221 -23.42 -18.56 12.75
N ARG A 222 -22.74 -18.77 13.88
CA ARG A 222 -23.28 -18.56 15.23
C ARG A 222 -22.74 -17.26 15.80
N VAL A 223 -23.63 -16.46 16.39
CA VAL A 223 -23.31 -15.18 17.02
C VAL A 223 -23.63 -15.28 18.51
N LEU A 224 -22.64 -15.03 19.36
CA LEU A 224 -22.81 -14.88 20.80
C LEU A 224 -22.71 -13.39 21.16
N THR A 225 -23.81 -12.84 21.66
CA THR A 225 -23.93 -11.40 21.98
C THR A 225 -24.79 -11.15 23.21
N ARG A 226 -24.96 -9.91 23.65
CA ARG A 226 -25.90 -9.60 24.74
C ARG A 226 -27.33 -9.94 24.37
N GLY A 227 -28.13 -10.36 25.35
CA GLY A 227 -29.56 -10.67 25.16
C GLY A 227 -30.34 -9.54 24.44
N GLU A 228 -30.07 -8.29 24.80
CA GLU A 228 -30.69 -7.09 24.18
C GLU A 228 -30.44 -6.96 22.66
N ASN A 229 -29.37 -7.56 22.14
CA ASN A 229 -29.00 -7.49 20.72
C ASN A 229 -29.66 -8.58 19.87
N ILE A 230 -30.23 -9.63 20.49
CA ILE A 230 -30.72 -10.81 19.77
C ILE A 230 -31.86 -10.45 18.81
N ALA A 231 -32.91 -9.78 19.31
CA ALA A 231 -34.07 -9.44 18.50
C ALA A 231 -33.73 -8.48 17.35
N PRO A 232 -32.95 -7.39 17.55
CA PRO A 232 -32.49 -6.55 16.45
C PRO A 232 -31.67 -7.29 15.38
N LEU A 233 -30.78 -8.20 15.80
CA LEU A 233 -29.96 -8.97 14.86
C LEU A 233 -30.81 -9.92 14.01
N LEU A 234 -31.68 -10.71 14.63
CA LEU A 234 -32.53 -11.67 13.93
C LEU A 234 -33.55 -10.97 13.02
N THR A 235 -34.02 -9.77 13.39
CA THR A 235 -34.89 -8.96 12.53
C THR A 235 -34.17 -8.52 11.26
N ALA A 236 -32.91 -8.12 11.36
CA ALA A 236 -32.13 -7.63 10.23
C ALA A 236 -31.50 -8.75 9.38
N ARG A 237 -31.08 -9.85 10.01
CA ARG A 237 -30.38 -10.99 9.41
C ARG A 237 -30.83 -12.31 10.07
N PRO A 238 -31.99 -12.85 9.68
CA PRO A 238 -32.54 -14.07 10.27
C PRO A 238 -31.71 -15.33 9.98
N GLU A 239 -30.79 -15.28 9.02
CA GLU A 239 -29.90 -16.39 8.68
C GLU A 239 -28.82 -16.66 9.75
N LEU A 240 -28.59 -15.71 10.67
CA LEU A 240 -27.63 -15.86 11.77
C LEU A 240 -28.22 -16.70 12.91
N MET A 241 -27.43 -17.63 13.46
CA MET A 241 -27.77 -18.36 14.67
C MET A 241 -27.34 -17.54 15.89
N VAL A 242 -28.23 -16.70 16.42
CA VAL A 242 -27.90 -15.77 17.50
C VAL A 242 -28.26 -16.35 18.87
N HIS A 243 -27.32 -16.38 19.79
CA HIS A 243 -27.53 -16.77 21.18
C HIS A 243 -26.99 -15.69 22.14
N GLU A 244 -27.55 -15.66 23.33
CA GLU A 244 -26.99 -14.85 24.40
C GLU A 244 -25.60 -15.38 24.79
N LEU A 245 -24.66 -14.49 25.00
CA LEU A 245 -23.32 -14.80 25.49
C LEU A 245 -23.40 -15.10 27.00
N THR A 246 -23.31 -16.38 27.33
CA THR A 246 -23.24 -16.92 28.68
C THR A 246 -22.03 -17.87 28.77
N PRO A 247 -21.55 -18.26 29.96
CA PRO A 247 -20.48 -19.24 30.08
C PRO A 247 -20.79 -20.57 29.37
N GLN A 248 -22.03 -21.04 29.47
CA GLN A 248 -22.46 -22.28 28.84
C GLN A 248 -22.51 -22.15 27.31
N SER A 249 -23.20 -21.13 26.79
CA SER A 249 -23.32 -20.95 25.34
C SER A 249 -21.97 -20.66 24.68
N LEU A 250 -21.04 -20.04 25.42
CA LEU A 250 -19.64 -19.90 25.02
C LEU A 250 -18.97 -21.25 24.87
N GLU A 251 -18.97 -22.08 25.91
CA GLU A 251 -18.35 -23.41 25.90
C GLU A 251 -18.90 -24.27 24.76
N GLU A 252 -20.23 -24.37 24.65
CA GLU A 252 -20.90 -25.10 23.58
C GLU A 252 -20.51 -24.60 22.18
N SER A 253 -20.29 -23.30 22.02
CA SER A 253 -19.91 -22.71 20.73
C SER A 253 -18.44 -22.89 20.41
N LEU A 254 -17.56 -22.89 21.41
CA LEU A 254 -16.15 -23.20 21.23
C LEU A 254 -15.94 -24.66 20.83
N THR A 255 -16.72 -25.59 21.37
CA THR A 255 -16.70 -27.00 20.97
C THR A 255 -17.30 -27.22 19.59
N TRP A 256 -18.35 -26.47 19.24
CA TRP A 256 -19.07 -26.63 17.98
C TRP A 256 -18.35 -26.00 16.77
N ALA A 257 -17.61 -24.91 16.95
CA ALA A 257 -17.06 -24.14 15.83
C ALA A 257 -15.72 -24.68 15.32
N ASP A 258 -15.53 -24.61 13.99
CA ASP A 258 -14.23 -24.88 13.37
C ASP A 258 -13.32 -23.64 13.46
N VAL A 259 -13.91 -22.44 13.45
CA VAL A 259 -13.24 -21.15 13.60
C VAL A 259 -14.00 -20.25 14.57
N VAL A 260 -13.28 -19.47 15.37
CA VAL A 260 -13.85 -18.52 16.34
C VAL A 260 -13.30 -17.12 16.09
N VAL A 261 -14.19 -16.15 16.01
CA VAL A 261 -13.86 -14.71 15.93
C VAL A 261 -14.32 -14.04 17.22
N ILE A 262 -13.41 -13.31 17.86
CA ILE A 262 -13.66 -12.60 19.13
C ILE A 262 -13.21 -11.17 18.91
N GLY A 263 -14.06 -10.18 19.22
CA GLY A 263 -13.68 -8.77 19.09
C GLY A 263 -14.78 -7.83 18.64
N PRO A 264 -15.59 -8.16 17.60
CA PRO A 264 -16.50 -7.20 16.99
C PRO A 264 -17.48 -6.61 18.01
N GLY A 265 -17.25 -5.35 18.41
CA GLY A 265 -18.06 -4.67 19.41
C GLY A 265 -17.95 -5.22 20.83
N LEU A 266 -16.89 -5.94 21.24
CA LEU A 266 -16.82 -6.51 22.61
C LEU A 266 -16.72 -5.47 23.76
N GLY A 267 -16.50 -4.20 23.44
CA GLY A 267 -16.20 -3.17 24.44
C GLY A 267 -14.85 -3.38 25.12
N SER A 268 -14.46 -2.46 26.00
CA SER A 268 -13.18 -2.49 26.74
C SER A 268 -13.31 -2.95 28.20
N ARG A 269 -14.51 -3.34 28.63
CA ARG A 269 -14.77 -3.73 30.03
C ARG A 269 -14.23 -5.13 30.34
N ASN A 270 -13.94 -5.38 31.62
CA ASN A 270 -13.21 -6.52 32.19
C ASN A 270 -13.58 -7.95 31.67
N GLY A 271 -14.76 -8.16 31.08
CA GLY A 271 -15.15 -9.44 30.47
C GLY A 271 -14.37 -9.81 29.20
N ALA A 272 -13.89 -8.83 28.44
CA ALA A 272 -13.12 -9.07 27.21
C ALA A 272 -11.76 -9.75 27.47
N LYS A 273 -11.13 -9.48 28.63
CA LYS A 273 -9.84 -10.08 29.01
C LYS A 273 -9.98 -11.57 29.36
N SER A 274 -11.02 -11.94 30.11
CA SER A 274 -11.28 -13.33 30.50
C SER A 274 -11.55 -14.25 29.31
N LEU A 275 -12.20 -13.74 28.25
CA LEU A 275 -12.48 -14.48 27.02
C LEU A 275 -11.22 -14.81 26.20
N THR A 276 -10.16 -14.02 26.31
CA THR A 276 -8.89 -14.26 25.59
C THR A 276 -7.94 -15.23 26.31
N GLU A 277 -8.15 -15.49 27.59
CA GLU A 277 -7.27 -16.35 28.41
C GLU A 277 -7.68 -17.83 28.39
N SER A 278 -8.93 -18.16 28.03
CA SER A 278 -9.47 -19.52 28.03
C SER A 278 -8.83 -20.47 26.99
N ARG A 279 -8.07 -19.94 26.03
CA ARG A 279 -7.36 -20.74 25.00
C ARG A 279 -5.88 -20.99 25.30
N LYS A 280 -5.37 -20.55 26.47
CA LYS A 280 -3.97 -20.75 26.90
C LYS A 280 -3.76 -21.96 27.83
N ARG A 281 -4.75 -22.84 28.01
CA ARG A 281 -4.56 -24.08 28.77
C ARG A 281 -4.56 -25.28 27.80
N PRO A 282 -3.54 -26.16 27.92
CA PRO A 282 -3.33 -27.28 26.99
C PRO A 282 -4.47 -28.30 27.01
#